data_AF-A0A535KXX2-F1
#
_entry.id   AF-A0A535KXX2-F1
#
_cell.length_a   1.000
_cell.length_b   1.000
_cell.length_c   1.000
_cell.angle_alpha   90.00
_cell.angle_beta   90.00
_cell.angle_gamma   90.00
#
_symmetry.space_group_name_H-M   'P 1'
#
loop_
_entity.id
_entity.type
_entity.pdbx_description
1 polymer ?
#
loop_
_entity_poly.entity_id
_entity_poly.type
_entity_poly.pdbx_seq_one_letter_code
_entity_poly.pdbx_strand_id
1 'polypeptide(L)'
;MQQRQQSQTKRQRLFTASEVAEFEYCPLVWWHEQYEPLAQVDTEDLFAHLVELEQEHGAQAPALPEYQMVEQLLLRKGAFEEGQQQHLEHAEEVEEVQEEHITTARTTGKLRILALIAIVALVLALLLIAAAILIR
;
A
#
# COMPACT_ATOMS: atom_id res chain seq x y z
N MET A 1 -40.34 -34.12 -19.21
CA MET A 1 -39.30 -33.46 -18.38
C MET A 1 -38.20 -32.99 -19.33
N GLN A 2 -38.16 -31.70 -19.64
CA GLN A 2 -37.18 -31.10 -20.56
C GLN A 2 -36.26 -30.22 -19.72
N GLN A 3 -35.06 -30.73 -19.43
CA GLN A 3 -33.98 -29.99 -18.80
C GLN A 3 -33.45 -28.99 -19.84
N ARG A 4 -33.81 -27.71 -19.67
CA ARG A 4 -33.11 -26.60 -20.32
C ARG A 4 -31.72 -26.52 -19.67
N GLN A 5 -30.72 -27.12 -20.31
CA GLN A 5 -29.33 -26.71 -20.13
C GLN A 5 -29.20 -25.27 -20.64
N GLN A 6 -29.29 -24.31 -19.71
CA GLN A 6 -28.78 -22.97 -19.92
C GLN A 6 -27.26 -23.10 -20.11
N SER A 7 -26.83 -23.14 -21.36
CA SER A 7 -25.47 -22.83 -21.74
C SER A 7 -25.19 -21.38 -21.36
N GLN A 8 -24.74 -21.16 -20.11
CA GLN A 8 -24.07 -19.93 -19.70
C GLN A 8 -22.81 -19.83 -20.54
N THR A 9 -22.88 -19.04 -21.60
CA THR A 9 -21.72 -18.56 -22.34
C THR A 9 -20.84 -17.81 -21.34
N LYS A 10 -19.81 -18.47 -20.80
CA LYS A 10 -18.78 -17.84 -19.98
C LYS A 10 -18.13 -16.76 -20.85
N ARG A 11 -18.59 -15.51 -20.74
CA ARG A 11 -17.87 -14.35 -21.27
C ARG A 11 -16.48 -14.39 -20.63
N GLN A 12 -15.45 -14.66 -21.43
CA GLN A 12 -14.07 -14.48 -20.99
C GLN A 12 -13.88 -12.97 -20.77
N ARG A 13 -13.90 -12.56 -19.50
CA ARG A 13 -13.52 -11.19 -19.11
C ARG A 13 -12.03 -11.05 -19.42
N LEU A 14 -11.68 -10.04 -20.22
CA LEU A 14 -10.30 -9.64 -20.40
C LEU A 14 -9.91 -8.76 -19.21
N PHE A 15 -8.85 -9.13 -18.51
CA PHE A 15 -8.33 -8.37 -17.38
C PHE A 15 -7.32 -7.33 -17.87
N THR A 16 -7.34 -6.14 -17.27
CA THR A 16 -6.34 -5.11 -17.52
C THR A 16 -5.05 -5.42 -16.75
N ALA A 17 -3.93 -4.84 -17.19
CA ALA A 17 -2.66 -5.00 -16.48
C ALA A 17 -2.71 -4.47 -15.04
N SER A 18 -3.50 -3.42 -14.78
CA SER A 18 -3.71 -2.88 -13.44
C SER A 18 -4.50 -3.85 -12.55
N GLU A 19 -5.56 -4.48 -13.08
CA GLU A 19 -6.33 -5.49 -12.34
C GLU A 19 -5.47 -6.71 -11.97
N VAL A 20 -4.58 -7.12 -12.87
CA VAL A 20 -3.64 -8.23 -12.59
C VAL A 20 -2.63 -7.84 -11.52
N ALA A 21 -2.08 -6.63 -11.58
CA ALA A 21 -1.12 -6.14 -10.59
C ALA A 21 -1.75 -6.00 -9.19
N GLU A 22 -2.97 -5.51 -9.12
CA GLU A 22 -3.72 -5.36 -7.87
C GLU A 22 -4.10 -6.72 -7.25
N PHE A 23 -4.48 -7.69 -8.08
CA PHE A 23 -4.66 -9.08 -7.64
C PHE A 23 -3.35 -9.70 -7.13
N GLU A 24 -2.22 -9.51 -7.82
CA GLU A 24 -0.92 -10.03 -7.38
C GLU A 24 -0.45 -9.41 -6.06
N TYR A 25 -0.78 -8.13 -5.85
CA TYR A 25 -0.40 -7.38 -4.66
C TYR A 25 -1.28 -7.73 -3.45
N CYS A 26 -2.61 -7.75 -3.60
CA CYS A 26 -3.52 -8.19 -2.57
C CYS A 26 -4.76 -8.90 -3.16
N PRO A 27 -4.70 -10.24 -3.31
CA PRO A 27 -5.79 -11.02 -3.93
C PRO A 27 -7.13 -10.88 -3.20
N LEU A 28 -7.08 -10.64 -1.89
CA LEU A 28 -8.24 -10.54 -1.00
C LEU A 28 -8.98 -9.22 -1.20
N VAL A 29 -8.24 -8.12 -1.40
CA VAL A 29 -8.81 -6.80 -1.70
C VAL A 29 -9.53 -6.81 -3.03
N TRP A 30 -8.82 -7.27 -4.06
CA TRP A 30 -9.34 -7.35 -5.41
C TRP A 30 -10.60 -8.23 -5.50
N TRP A 31 -10.62 -9.36 -4.79
CA TRP A 31 -11.79 -10.24 -4.74
C TRP A 31 -12.99 -9.57 -4.06
N HIS A 32 -12.76 -8.88 -2.93
CA HIS A 32 -13.79 -8.18 -2.17
C HIS A 32 -14.45 -7.05 -2.99
N GLU A 33 -13.65 -6.25 -3.69
CA GLU A 33 -14.16 -5.14 -4.50
C GLU A 33 -14.91 -5.60 -5.76
N GLN A 34 -14.48 -6.70 -6.38
CA GLN A 34 -15.00 -7.14 -7.68
C GLN A 34 -16.21 -8.10 -7.60
N TYR A 35 -16.36 -8.88 -6.53
CA TYR A 35 -17.28 -10.03 -6.55
C TYR A 35 -18.32 -10.08 -5.43
N GLU A 36 -18.30 -9.14 -4.48
CA GLU A 36 -19.23 -9.16 -3.35
C GLU A 36 -20.08 -7.87 -3.33
N PRO A 37 -21.33 -7.88 -3.83
CA PRO A 37 -22.21 -6.69 -3.78
C PRO A 37 -22.45 -6.20 -2.34
N LEU A 38 -22.43 -7.14 -1.38
CA LEU A 38 -22.52 -6.87 0.05
C LEU A 38 -21.22 -6.31 0.65
N ALA A 39 -20.07 -6.44 -0.03
CA ALA A 39 -18.84 -5.78 0.38
C ALA A 39 -18.88 -4.25 0.16
N GLN A 40 -19.72 -3.79 -0.77
CA GLN A 40 -19.92 -2.36 -1.03
C GLN A 40 -20.99 -1.73 -0.12
N VAL A 41 -21.73 -2.54 0.64
CA VAL A 41 -22.70 -2.07 1.63
C VAL A 41 -21.96 -1.48 2.82
N ASP A 42 -22.47 -0.38 3.36
CA ASP A 42 -21.81 0.31 4.46
C ASP A 42 -21.72 -0.56 5.71
N THR A 43 -20.70 -0.33 6.52
CA THR A 43 -20.47 -1.14 7.71
C THR A 43 -21.62 -0.97 8.71
N GLU A 44 -22.18 0.24 8.85
CA GLU A 44 -23.35 0.47 9.71
C GLU A 44 -24.60 -0.25 9.21
N ASP A 45 -24.82 -0.34 7.90
CA ASP A 45 -25.98 -1.03 7.33
C ASP A 45 -25.91 -2.55 7.57
N LEU A 46 -24.71 -3.13 7.49
CA LEU A 46 -24.49 -4.54 7.82
C LEU A 46 -24.72 -4.81 9.31
N PHE A 47 -24.30 -3.92 10.20
CA PHE A 47 -24.60 -4.01 11.63
C PHE A 47 -26.10 -3.85 11.93
N ALA A 48 -26.77 -2.90 11.28
CA ALA A 48 -28.21 -2.71 11.41
C ALA A 48 -28.96 -4.00 11.03
N HIS A 49 -28.51 -4.67 9.97
CA HIS A 49 -29.10 -5.94 9.54
C HIS A 49 -28.89 -7.09 10.55
N LEU A 50 -27.73 -7.18 11.21
CA LEU A 50 -27.53 -8.13 12.31
C LEU A 50 -28.48 -7.86 13.48
N VAL A 51 -28.66 -6.59 13.85
CA VAL A 51 -29.58 -6.19 14.92
C VAL A 51 -31.02 -6.55 14.56
N GLU A 52 -31.43 -6.34 13.31
CA GLU A 52 -32.75 -6.76 12.82
C GLU A 52 -32.94 -8.28 12.95
N LEU A 53 -31.95 -9.07 12.52
CA LEU A 53 -31.98 -10.53 12.63
C LEU A 53 -32.05 -10.99 14.09
N GLU A 54 -31.31 -10.36 15.00
CA GLU A 54 -31.38 -10.61 16.44
C GLU A 54 -32.74 -10.24 17.03
N GLN A 55 -33.35 -9.15 16.57
CA GLN A 55 -34.63 -8.70 17.05
C GLN A 55 -35.77 -9.62 16.58
N GLU A 56 -35.67 -10.18 15.38
CA GLU A 56 -36.65 -11.12 14.82
C GLU A 56 -36.49 -12.54 15.37
N HIS A 57 -35.25 -13.04 15.50
CA HIS A 57 -34.97 -14.46 15.80
C HIS A 57 -34.41 -14.69 17.21
N GLY A 58 -34.17 -13.61 17.95
CA GLY A 58 -33.67 -13.64 19.33
C GLY A 58 -32.36 -14.40 19.44
N ALA A 59 -32.25 -15.24 20.48
CA ALA A 59 -31.05 -16.04 20.75
C ALA A 59 -30.72 -17.08 19.65
N GLN A 60 -31.60 -17.29 18.66
CA GLN A 60 -31.33 -18.21 17.55
C GLN A 60 -30.70 -17.51 16.33
N ALA A 61 -30.66 -16.17 16.32
CA ALA A 61 -30.12 -15.40 15.19
C ALA A 61 -28.69 -15.81 14.77
N PRO A 62 -27.74 -16.09 15.69
CA PRO A 62 -26.39 -16.52 15.29
C PRO A 62 -26.31 -17.87 14.59
N ALA A 63 -27.35 -18.70 14.68
CA ALA A 63 -27.43 -19.96 13.95
C ALA A 63 -27.89 -19.79 12.49
N LEU A 64 -28.38 -18.60 12.12
CA LEU A 64 -28.83 -18.31 10.76
C LEU A 64 -27.64 -18.18 9.81
N PRO A 65 -27.70 -18.80 8.62
CA PRO A 65 -26.68 -18.63 7.59
C PRO A 65 -26.47 -17.15 7.21
N GLU A 66 -27.53 -16.35 7.19
CA GLU A 66 -27.51 -14.94 6.86
C GLU A 66 -26.73 -14.13 7.91
N TYR A 67 -26.95 -14.43 9.19
CA TYR A 67 -26.22 -13.79 10.30
C TYR A 67 -24.72 -14.09 10.20
N GLN A 68 -24.36 -15.37 10.00
CA GLN A 68 -22.96 -15.80 9.90
C GLN A 68 -22.27 -15.17 8.69
N MET A 69 -22.97 -15.07 7.55
CA MET A 69 -22.44 -14.41 6.36
C MET A 69 -22.12 -12.94 6.65
N VAL A 70 -23.05 -12.20 7.26
CA VAL A 70 -22.87 -10.77 7.57
C VAL A 70 -21.77 -10.56 8.61
N GLU A 71 -21.68 -11.39 9.64
CA GLU A 71 -20.60 -11.36 10.62
C GLU A 71 -19.23 -11.58 9.96
N GLN A 72 -19.12 -12.58 9.07
CA GLN A 72 -17.87 -12.81 8.34
C GLN A 72 -17.49 -11.65 7.41
N LEU A 73 -18.49 -10.97 6.81
CA LEU A 73 -18.25 -9.77 6.01
C LEU A 73 -17.72 -8.61 6.86
N LEU A 74 -18.30 -8.39 8.04
CA LEU A 74 -17.85 -7.35 8.98
C LEU A 74 -16.43 -7.61 9.47
N LEU A 75 -16.11 -8.86 9.85
CA LEU A 75 -14.77 -9.26 10.27
C LEU A 75 -13.74 -9.03 9.15
N ARG A 76 -14.12 -9.36 7.91
CA ARG A 76 -13.25 -9.21 6.75
C ARG A 76 -13.03 -7.75 6.38
N LYS A 77 -14.06 -6.90 6.50
CA LYS A 77 -13.94 -5.45 6.32
C LYS A 77 -13.00 -4.83 7.36
N GLY A 78 -13.15 -5.19 8.63
CA GLY A 78 -12.24 -4.73 9.69
C GLY A 78 -10.79 -5.14 9.44
N ALA A 79 -10.55 -6.40 9.06
CA ALA A 79 -9.20 -6.88 8.73
C ALA A 79 -8.61 -6.21 7.47
N PHE A 80 -9.46 -5.85 6.51
CA PHE A 80 -9.07 -5.12 5.32
C PHE A 80 -8.71 -3.66 5.62
N GLU A 81 -9.49 -2.96 6.45
CA GLU A 81 -9.20 -1.59 6.90
C GLU A 81 -7.87 -1.54 7.66
N GLU A 82 -7.64 -2.49 8.57
CA GLU A 82 -6.37 -2.61 9.29
C GLU A 82 -5.20 -2.88 8.32
N GLY A 83 -5.39 -3.76 7.33
CA GLY A 83 -4.39 -4.03 6.29
C GLY A 83 -4.10 -2.82 5.40
N GLN A 84 -5.12 -2.03 5.04
CA GLN A 84 -4.93 -0.78 4.32
C GLN A 84 -4.15 0.23 5.15
N GLN A 85 -4.47 0.37 6.43
CA GLN A 85 -3.77 1.28 7.32
C GLN A 85 -2.30 0.87 7.47
N GLN A 86 -2.01 -0.41 7.65
CA GLN A 86 -0.63 -0.94 7.67
C GLN A 86 0.11 -0.66 6.35
N HIS A 87 -0.57 -0.73 5.21
CA HIS A 87 0.04 -0.39 3.92
C HIS A 87 0.32 1.10 3.76
N LEU A 88 -0.56 1.97 4.26
CA LEU A 88 -0.32 3.43 4.25
C LEU A 88 0.86 3.78 5.16
N GLU A 89 0.90 3.24 6.37
CA GLU A 89 2.01 3.42 7.32
C GLU A 89 3.33 2.92 6.73
N HIS A 90 3.33 1.76 6.08
CA HIS A 90 4.53 1.23 5.43
C HIS A 90 4.94 2.03 4.19
N ALA A 91 3.99 2.54 3.42
CA ALA A 91 4.29 3.41 2.28
C ALA A 91 4.94 4.74 2.73
N GLU A 92 4.46 5.31 3.83
CA GLU A 92 5.04 6.49 4.48
C GLU A 92 6.47 6.20 5.00
N GLU A 93 6.67 5.08 5.69
CA GLU A 93 8.00 4.66 6.18
C GLU A 93 9.02 4.46 5.03
N VAL A 94 8.58 3.88 3.91
CA VAL A 94 9.43 3.69 2.72
C VAL A 94 9.78 5.03 2.05
N GLU A 95 8.85 6.00 2.06
CA GLU A 95 9.10 7.36 1.55
C GLU A 95 10.15 8.09 2.39
N GLU A 96 10.05 8.03 3.72
CA GLU A 96 11.01 8.63 4.65
C GLU A 96 12.44 8.06 4.47
N VAL A 97 12.57 6.74 4.34
CA VAL A 97 13.87 6.07 4.09
C VAL A 97 14.48 6.52 2.75
N GLN A 98 13.67 6.74 1.73
CA GLN A 98 14.15 7.25 0.45
C GLN A 98 14.67 8.69 0.55
N GLU A 99 13.97 9.56 1.29
CA GLU A 99 14.42 10.94 1.52
C GLU A 99 15.75 11.00 2.28
N GLU A 100 15.94 10.16 3.30
CA GLU A 100 17.20 10.04 4.03
C GLU A 100 18.36 9.58 3.13
N HIS A 101 18.10 8.65 2.22
CA HIS A 101 19.12 8.16 1.30
C HIS A 101 19.52 9.21 0.24
N ILE A 102 18.56 10.02 -0.23
CA ILE A 102 18.82 11.12 -1.17
C ILE A 102 19.60 12.25 -0.48
N THR A 103 19.27 12.59 0.76
CA THR A 103 19.95 13.66 1.50
C THR A 103 21.40 13.29 1.85
N THR A 104 21.65 12.05 2.28
CA THR A 104 23.00 11.53 2.59
C THR A 104 23.89 11.39 1.35
N ALA A 105 23.34 10.99 0.20
CA ALA A 105 24.08 10.96 -1.06
C ALA A 105 24.48 12.38 -1.53
N ARG A 106 23.58 13.37 -1.37
CA ARG A 106 23.81 14.75 -1.78
C ARG A 106 24.84 15.47 -0.90
N THR A 107 24.89 15.19 0.40
CA THR A 107 25.90 15.76 1.32
C THR A 107 27.30 15.19 1.05
N THR A 108 27.39 13.89 0.74
CA THR A 108 28.66 13.23 0.38
C THR A 108 29.31 13.86 -0.86
N GLY A 109 28.51 14.21 -1.88
CA GLY A 109 29.01 14.89 -3.08
C GLY A 109 29.58 16.29 -2.79
N LYS A 110 28.90 17.08 -1.96
CA LYS A 110 29.37 18.43 -1.57
C LYS A 110 30.65 18.38 -0.74
N LEU A 111 30.79 17.40 0.16
CA LEU A 111 32.00 17.19 0.95
C LEU A 111 33.22 16.88 0.07
N ARG A 112 33.07 16.06 -0.97
CA ARG A 112 34.15 15.77 -1.93
C ARG A 112 34.61 17.01 -2.68
N ILE A 113 33.68 17.88 -3.08
CA ILE A 113 34.00 19.14 -3.77
C ILE A 113 34.72 20.10 -2.82
N LEU A 114 34.24 20.25 -1.59
CA LEU A 114 34.91 21.08 -0.58
C LEU A 114 36.32 20.59 -0.25
N ALA A 115 36.52 19.27 -0.16
CA ALA A 115 37.84 18.67 0.04
C ALA A 115 38.79 18.97 -1.14
N LEU A 116 38.29 18.88 -2.38
CA LEU A 116 39.03 19.23 -3.59
C LEU A 116 39.47 20.70 -3.60
N ILE A 117 38.55 21.62 -3.27
CA ILE A 117 38.85 23.06 -3.17
C ILE A 117 39.92 23.31 -2.11
N ALA A 118 39.82 22.66 -0.94
CA ALA A 118 40.80 22.79 0.12
C ALA A 118 42.20 22.32 -0.29
N ILE A 119 42.29 21.18 -1.01
CA ILE A 119 43.55 20.67 -1.54
C ILE A 119 44.16 21.65 -2.55
N VAL A 120 43.36 22.16 -3.48
CA VAL A 120 43.83 23.12 -4.49
C VAL A 120 44.35 24.40 -3.82
N ALA A 121 43.63 24.91 -2.83
CA ALA A 121 44.06 26.09 -2.06
C ALA A 121 45.38 25.84 -1.31
N LEU A 122 45.55 24.66 -0.71
CA LEU A 122 46.79 24.26 -0.03
C LEU A 122 47.98 24.22 -1.01
N VAL A 123 47.80 23.62 -2.18
CA VAL A 123 48.85 23.53 -3.21
C VAL A 123 49.24 24.92 -3.71
N LEU A 124 48.27 25.79 -3.97
CA LEU A 124 48.51 27.18 -4.34
C LEU A 124 49.31 27.94 -3.27
N ALA A 125 48.95 27.77 -2.00
CA ALA A 125 49.68 28.40 -0.90
C ALA A 125 51.15 27.94 -0.86
N LEU A 126 51.41 26.64 -1.02
CA LEU A 126 52.77 26.10 -1.04
C LEU A 126 53.59 26.62 -2.24
N LEU A 127 52.98 26.70 -3.43
CA LEU A 127 53.63 27.26 -4.61
C LEU A 127 53.99 28.73 -4.42
N LEU A 128 53.11 29.53 -3.83
CA LEU A 128 53.37 30.94 -3.53
C LEU A 128 54.52 31.09 -2.52
N ILE A 129 54.57 30.25 -1.48
CA ILE A 129 55.67 30.25 -0.52
C ILE A 129 56.99 29.90 -1.20
N ALA A 130 57.01 28.85 -2.02
CA ALA A 130 58.22 28.44 -2.76
C ALA A 130 58.70 29.52 -3.73
N ALA A 131 57.78 30.15 -4.47
CA ALA A 131 58.10 31.25 -5.37
C ALA A 131 58.67 32.47 -4.61
N ALA A 132 58.09 32.82 -3.46
CA ALA A 132 58.58 33.90 -2.62
C ALA A 132 59.99 33.65 -2.08
N ILE A 133 60.35 32.38 -1.82
CA ILE A 133 61.70 31.99 -1.41
C ILE A 133 62.67 32.07 -2.60
N LEU A 134 62.27 31.65 -3.80
CA LEU A 134 63.13 31.64 -5.00
C LEU A 134 63.39 33.02 -5.61
N ILE A 135 62.46 33.97 -5.42
CA ILE A 135 62.61 35.36 -5.90
C ILE A 135 63.50 36.19 -4.96
N ARG A 136 63.78 35.69 -3.75
CA ARG A 136 64.61 36.36 -2.73
C ARG A 136 66.08 35.96 -2.86
#